data_AF-A0A851V4B9-F1
#
_entry.id   AF-A0A851V4B9-F1
#
_cell.length_a   1.000
_cell.length_b   1.000
_cell.length_c   1.000
_cell.angle_alpha   90.00
_cell.angle_beta   90.00
_cell.angle_gamma   90.00
#
_symmetry.space_group_name_H-M   'P 1'
#
loop_
_entity.id
_entity.type
_entity.pdbx_description
1 polymer ?
#
loop_
_entity_poly.entity_id
_entity_poly.type
_entity_poly.pdbx_seq_one_letter_code
_entity_poly.pdbx_strand_id
1 'polypeptide(L)'
;MEEPGPAAAPPEGRDERSLEALSLASGGEAAAAGRQLPEGRRATLASALELEGTVLREGRLTQFVANNLERRIRLSGAPRGEPPAGSGASSIPAIDPGALQDVVALAGQVAAQVDELLRNVHCGLQALTALSVGCIQTYRDGVESLGEAADLSIRAMYALVARCEELDRAMQPVPALAKRIRDMKGTLERLEGLCK
;
A
#
# COMPACT_ATOMS: atom_id res chain seq x y z
N MET A 1 -37.64 39.46 19.77
CA MET A 1 -36.99 38.74 20.88
C MET A 1 -37.71 37.41 20.98
N GLU A 2 -37.31 36.45 20.17
CA GLU A 2 -37.75 35.05 20.20
C GLU A 2 -36.63 34.22 19.58
N GLU A 3 -36.29 33.12 20.25
CA GLU A 3 -35.07 32.31 20.16
C GLU A 3 -34.94 31.47 18.88
N PRO A 4 -33.71 31.25 18.34
CA PRO A 4 -33.48 30.27 17.30
C PRO A 4 -33.11 28.89 17.89
N GLY A 5 -33.86 27.84 17.52
CA GLY A 5 -33.64 26.45 17.93
C GLY A 5 -32.34 25.82 17.38
N PRO A 6 -31.83 24.76 18.03
CA PRO A 6 -30.46 24.30 17.82
C PRO A 6 -30.28 23.45 16.54
N ALA A 7 -29.10 23.64 15.94
CA ALA A 7 -28.61 23.01 14.73
C ALA A 7 -28.51 21.47 14.86
N ALA A 8 -29.00 20.78 13.82
CA ALA A 8 -28.78 19.35 13.62
C ALA A 8 -27.36 19.11 13.07
N ALA A 9 -26.56 18.35 13.80
CA ALA A 9 -25.22 17.91 13.41
C ALA A 9 -25.27 16.78 12.35
N PRO A 10 -24.25 16.64 11.48
CA PRO A 10 -24.16 15.54 10.52
C PRO A 10 -23.66 14.25 11.19
N PRO A 11 -24.07 13.04 10.74
CA PRO A 11 -23.46 11.80 11.22
C PRO A 11 -22.10 11.59 10.54
N GLU A 12 -21.03 11.73 11.32
CA GLU A 12 -19.66 11.37 10.95
C GLU A 12 -19.44 9.84 10.96
N GLY A 13 -18.76 9.36 9.92
CA GLY A 13 -17.69 8.36 10.00
C GLY A 13 -18.01 7.01 10.62
N ARG A 14 -18.56 6.08 9.83
CA ARG A 14 -18.69 4.66 10.21
C ARG A 14 -18.01 3.71 9.22
N ASP A 15 -16.76 3.98 8.83
CA ASP A 15 -16.03 3.07 7.92
C ASP A 15 -14.57 2.76 8.31
N GLU A 16 -14.03 3.33 9.40
CA GLU A 16 -12.59 3.12 9.73
C GLU A 16 -12.30 1.84 10.55
N ARG A 17 -13.31 1.18 11.12
CA ARG A 17 -13.12 -0.02 11.96
C ARG A 17 -12.89 -1.31 11.18
N SER A 18 -13.08 -1.28 9.86
CA SER A 18 -13.02 -2.47 9.01
C SER A 18 -11.61 -2.81 8.52
N LEU A 19 -10.64 -1.89 8.66
CA LEU A 19 -9.26 -2.08 8.16
C LEU A 19 -8.26 -2.57 9.22
N GLU A 20 -8.46 -2.29 10.51
CA GLU A 20 -7.57 -2.79 11.57
C GLU A 20 -7.70 -4.31 11.84
N ALA A 21 -8.84 -4.91 11.48
CA ALA A 21 -9.08 -6.34 11.67
C ALA A 21 -8.24 -7.24 10.74
N LEU A 22 -7.69 -6.69 9.64
CA LEU A 22 -6.86 -7.45 8.70
C LEU A 22 -5.36 -7.40 9.03
N SER A 23 -4.91 -6.47 9.89
CA SER A 23 -3.48 -6.33 10.25
C SER A 23 -3.03 -7.25 11.40
N LEU A 24 -3.97 -7.85 12.15
CA LEU A 24 -3.67 -8.69 13.32
C LEU A 24 -3.41 -10.17 12.97
N ALA A 25 -3.48 -10.55 11.70
CA ALA A 25 -3.35 -11.94 11.27
C ALA A 25 -1.92 -12.37 10.84
N SER A 26 -0.89 -11.52 10.94
CA SER A 26 0.49 -11.87 10.53
C SER A 26 1.57 -11.76 11.62
N GLY A 27 1.18 -11.71 12.90
CA GLY A 27 2.12 -11.72 14.03
C GLY A 27 2.44 -13.14 14.50
N GLY A 28 3.22 -13.90 13.72
CA GLY A 28 3.70 -15.21 14.15
C GLY A 28 4.77 -15.08 15.25
N GLU A 29 4.44 -15.52 16.46
CA GLU A 29 5.39 -15.67 17.57
C GLU A 29 6.39 -16.80 17.28
N ALA A 30 7.67 -16.44 17.12
CA ALA A 30 8.79 -17.34 17.32
C ALA A 30 9.75 -16.70 18.33
N ALA A 31 9.40 -16.83 19.60
CA ALA A 31 10.25 -16.47 20.72
C ALA A 31 11.51 -17.35 20.72
N ALA A 32 12.64 -16.79 20.30
CA ALA A 32 13.95 -17.41 20.41
C ALA A 32 14.34 -17.48 21.90
N ALA A 33 14.05 -18.62 22.51
CA ALA A 33 14.54 -18.98 23.83
C ALA A 33 16.07 -19.02 23.83
N GLY A 34 16.67 -18.20 24.70
CA GLY A 34 18.10 -18.19 24.95
C GLY A 34 18.60 -19.55 25.40
N ARG A 35 19.60 -20.07 24.68
CA ARG A 35 20.36 -21.25 25.10
C ARG A 35 21.84 -20.88 25.12
N GLN A 36 22.24 -20.30 26.24
CA GLN A 36 23.63 -20.14 26.65
C GLN A 36 24.22 -21.54 26.83
N LEU A 37 25.01 -22.00 25.87
CA LEU A 37 25.83 -23.21 26.01
C LEU A 37 27.23 -22.80 26.50
N PRO A 38 27.84 -23.56 27.41
CA PRO A 38 29.04 -23.15 28.12
C PRO A 38 30.27 -23.19 27.21
N GLU A 39 31.19 -22.25 27.44
CA GLU A 39 32.53 -22.15 26.85
C GLU A 39 33.35 -23.42 27.15
N GLY A 40 33.10 -24.47 26.37
CA GLY A 40 34.03 -25.57 26.18
C GLY A 40 35.13 -25.11 25.22
N ARG A 41 36.16 -24.47 25.78
CA ARG A 41 37.54 -24.30 25.29
C ARG A 41 37.82 -24.95 23.92
N ARG A 42 37.30 -24.36 22.83
CA ARG A 42 37.70 -24.72 21.48
C ARG A 42 39.09 -24.11 21.28
N ALA A 43 40.10 -24.94 21.04
CA ALA A 43 41.38 -24.46 20.53
C ALA A 43 41.08 -23.65 19.26
N THR A 44 41.06 -22.32 19.38
CA THR A 44 40.80 -21.44 18.24
C THR A 44 42.05 -21.45 17.38
N LEU A 45 41.89 -21.29 16.05
CA LEU A 45 43.01 -21.21 15.10
C LEU A 45 44.08 -20.19 15.55
N ALA A 46 43.70 -19.18 16.32
CA ALA A 46 44.60 -18.24 16.98
C ALA A 46 45.64 -18.92 17.89
N SER A 47 45.26 -19.89 18.72
CA SER A 47 46.18 -20.60 19.61
C SER A 47 47.15 -21.53 18.86
N ALA A 48 46.76 -22.04 17.69
CA ALA A 48 47.65 -22.82 16.84
C ALA A 48 48.65 -21.92 16.08
N LEU A 49 48.20 -20.75 15.62
CA LEU A 49 49.06 -19.77 14.96
C LEU A 49 50.09 -19.17 15.92
N GLU A 50 49.71 -18.84 17.15
CA GLU A 50 50.63 -18.38 18.21
C GLU A 50 51.72 -19.42 18.56
N LEU A 51 51.46 -20.71 18.31
CA LEU A 51 52.42 -21.80 18.51
C LEU A 51 53.51 -21.85 17.41
N GLU A 52 53.21 -21.35 16.20
CA GLU A 52 54.07 -21.47 15.02
C GLU A 52 54.63 -20.13 14.50
N GLY A 53 54.19 -19.00 15.07
CA GLY A 53 54.63 -17.67 14.67
C GLY A 53 54.14 -16.55 15.59
N THR A 54 54.52 -15.32 15.25
CA THR A 54 54.05 -14.11 15.93
C THR A 54 52.83 -13.55 15.23
N VAL A 55 51.78 -13.25 16.00
CA VAL A 55 50.52 -12.68 15.49
C VAL A 55 50.40 -11.25 16.00
N LEU A 56 50.37 -10.27 15.09
CA LEU A 56 50.05 -8.89 15.36
C LEU A 56 48.63 -8.62 14.88
N ARG A 57 47.78 -8.05 15.75
CA ARG A 57 46.40 -7.70 15.40
C ARG A 57 46.24 -6.19 15.48
N GLU A 58 45.99 -5.57 14.35
CA GLU A 58 45.73 -4.13 14.25
C GLU A 58 44.32 -3.94 13.68
N GLY A 59 43.37 -3.62 14.55
CA GLY A 59 41.95 -3.49 14.18
C GLY A 59 41.37 -4.79 13.60
N ARG A 60 40.95 -4.75 12.33
CA ARG A 60 40.44 -5.92 11.58
C ARG A 60 41.54 -6.70 10.84
N LEU A 61 42.78 -6.22 10.84
CA LEU A 61 43.90 -6.84 10.15
C LEU A 61 44.71 -7.72 11.11
N THR A 62 44.87 -8.99 10.75
CA THR A 62 45.75 -9.94 11.46
C THR A 62 46.99 -10.20 10.61
N GLN A 63 48.12 -9.67 11.05
CA GLN A 63 49.42 -9.96 10.46
C GLN A 63 50.03 -11.16 11.19
N PHE A 64 50.41 -12.19 10.44
CA PHE A 64 51.04 -13.40 10.98
C PHE A 64 52.41 -13.59 10.36
N VAL A 65 53.45 -13.69 11.21
CA VAL A 65 54.81 -13.99 10.80
C VAL A 65 55.22 -15.33 11.40
N ALA A 66 55.30 -16.36 10.56
CA ALA A 66 55.71 -17.70 10.99
C ALA A 66 57.19 -17.70 11.43
N ASN A 67 57.50 -18.30 12.58
CA ASN A 67 58.88 -18.42 13.09
C ASN A 67 59.74 -19.37 12.22
N ASN A 68 59.08 -20.22 11.43
CA ASN A 68 59.71 -21.16 10.50
C ASN A 68 59.54 -20.73 9.04
N LEU A 69 59.33 -19.44 8.75
CA LEU A 69 59.09 -18.94 7.38
C LEU A 69 60.21 -19.39 6.43
N GLU A 70 61.48 -19.25 6.83
CA GLU A 70 62.62 -19.66 6.01
C GLU A 70 62.67 -21.17 5.75
N ARG A 71 62.42 -22.00 6.79
CA ARG A 71 62.33 -23.45 6.67
C ARG A 71 61.18 -23.85 5.72
N ARG A 72 60.03 -23.19 5.83
CA ARG A 72 58.87 -23.43 4.96
C ARG A 72 59.12 -23.00 3.52
N ILE A 73 59.80 -21.88 3.29
CA ILE A 73 60.22 -21.45 1.94
C ILE A 73 61.21 -22.44 1.34
N ARG A 74 62.17 -22.94 2.13
CA ARG A 74 63.11 -23.99 1.68
C ARG A 74 62.40 -25.30 1.33
N LEU A 75 61.40 -25.71 2.11
CA LEU A 75 60.55 -26.88 1.80
C LEU A 75 59.65 -26.65 0.56
N SER A 76 59.21 -25.41 0.34
CA SER A 76 58.45 -25.00 -0.84
C SER A 76 59.33 -24.85 -2.11
N GLY A 77 60.62 -24.64 -1.95
CA GLY A 77 61.58 -24.37 -3.02
C GLY A 77 62.52 -25.54 -3.34
N ALA A 78 62.36 -26.70 -2.71
CA ALA A 78 63.11 -27.89 -3.11
C ALA A 78 62.75 -28.22 -4.57
N PRO A 79 63.71 -28.21 -5.52
CA PRO A 79 63.44 -28.73 -6.84
C PRO A 79 63.03 -30.19 -6.66
N ARG A 80 61.91 -30.54 -7.28
CA ARG A 80 61.31 -31.86 -7.26
C ARG A 80 62.26 -32.86 -7.94
N GLY A 81 63.36 -33.23 -7.28
CA GLY A 81 64.16 -34.39 -7.62
C GLY A 81 63.24 -35.59 -7.43
N GLU A 82 63.07 -36.40 -8.48
CA GLU A 82 62.20 -37.57 -8.50
C GLU A 82 62.25 -38.38 -7.18
N PRO A 83 61.07 -38.74 -6.66
CA PRO A 83 60.86 -40.12 -6.26
C PRO A 83 59.55 -40.67 -6.86
N PRO A 84 59.42 -42.00 -7.00
CA PRO A 84 58.19 -42.60 -7.51
C PRO A 84 57.06 -42.39 -6.49
N ALA A 85 55.88 -42.03 -6.99
CA ALA A 85 54.59 -41.98 -6.30
C ALA A 85 54.48 -41.04 -5.08
N GLY A 86 53.70 -39.96 -5.24
CA GLY A 86 53.27 -39.13 -4.11
C GLY A 86 52.97 -37.69 -4.52
N SER A 87 51.90 -37.48 -5.27
CA SER A 87 51.44 -36.17 -5.72
C SER A 87 50.90 -35.34 -4.55
N GLY A 88 51.79 -34.63 -3.85
CA GLY A 88 51.43 -33.52 -2.96
C GLY A 88 51.25 -32.22 -3.74
N ALA A 89 50.45 -32.24 -4.80
CA ALA A 89 49.96 -31.02 -5.42
C ALA A 89 49.04 -30.31 -4.41
N SER A 90 49.08 -28.98 -4.39
CA SER A 90 48.15 -28.07 -3.71
C SER A 90 46.89 -28.73 -3.16
N SER A 91 46.65 -28.61 -1.85
CA SER A 91 45.53 -29.20 -1.09
C SER A 91 44.12 -28.70 -1.49
N ILE A 92 43.97 -28.16 -2.70
CA ILE A 92 42.69 -27.78 -3.28
C ILE A 92 42.32 -28.87 -4.29
N PRO A 93 41.29 -29.69 -4.02
CA PRO A 93 40.82 -30.68 -4.99
C PRO A 93 40.44 -29.97 -6.31
N ALA A 94 40.69 -30.63 -7.44
CA ALA A 94 40.38 -30.08 -8.75
C ALA A 94 38.87 -29.76 -8.83
N ILE A 95 38.54 -28.54 -9.27
CA ILE A 95 37.15 -28.10 -9.45
C ILE A 95 36.54 -28.95 -10.56
N ASP A 96 35.39 -29.56 -10.29
CA ASP A 96 34.65 -30.32 -11.29
C ASP A 96 34.06 -29.35 -12.34
N PRO A 97 34.47 -29.45 -13.62
CA PRO A 97 33.93 -28.61 -14.68
C PRO A 97 32.44 -28.85 -14.96
N GLY A 98 31.88 -30.00 -14.57
CA GLY A 98 30.44 -30.28 -14.67
C GLY A 98 29.63 -29.43 -13.69
N ALA A 99 30.00 -29.43 -12.42
CA ALA A 99 29.38 -28.58 -11.40
C ALA A 99 29.38 -27.08 -11.76
N LEU A 100 30.43 -26.59 -12.42
CA LEU A 100 30.48 -25.18 -12.87
C LEU A 100 29.48 -24.91 -14.01
N GLN A 101 29.31 -25.85 -14.94
CA GLN A 101 28.31 -25.74 -16.01
C GLN A 101 26.88 -25.78 -15.46
N ASP A 102 26.62 -26.62 -14.46
CA ASP A 102 25.31 -26.67 -13.78
C ASP A 102 25.00 -25.34 -13.09
N VAL A 103 25.97 -24.73 -12.41
CA VAL A 103 25.80 -23.40 -11.80
C VAL A 103 25.49 -22.34 -12.85
N VAL A 104 26.18 -22.36 -14.00
CA VAL A 104 25.91 -21.43 -15.10
C VAL A 104 24.51 -21.64 -15.68
N ALA A 105 24.09 -22.90 -15.86
CA ALA A 105 22.75 -23.23 -16.35
C ALA A 105 21.65 -22.79 -15.37
N LEU A 106 21.83 -23.06 -14.06
CA LEU A 106 20.90 -22.62 -13.02
C LEU A 106 20.82 -21.09 -12.95
N ALA A 107 21.98 -20.41 -13.00
CA ALA A 107 22.03 -18.95 -13.00
C ALA A 107 21.29 -18.36 -14.21
N GLY A 108 21.42 -18.96 -15.40
CA GLY A 108 20.67 -18.57 -16.60
C GLY A 108 19.16 -18.78 -16.45
N GLN A 109 18.73 -19.90 -15.85
CA GLN A 109 17.32 -20.16 -15.58
C GLN A 109 16.73 -19.16 -14.57
N VAL A 110 17.46 -18.88 -13.49
CA VAL A 110 17.03 -17.88 -12.49
C VAL A 110 16.95 -16.50 -13.10
N ALA A 111 17.93 -16.09 -13.92
CA ALA A 111 17.88 -14.82 -14.63
C ALA A 111 16.63 -14.70 -15.51
N ALA A 112 16.33 -15.73 -16.31
CA ALA A 112 15.13 -15.75 -17.15
C ALA A 112 13.82 -15.70 -16.34
N GLN A 113 13.76 -16.38 -15.19
CA GLN A 113 12.60 -16.32 -14.29
C GLN A 113 12.42 -14.93 -13.67
N VAL A 114 13.53 -14.27 -13.29
CA VAL A 114 13.50 -12.89 -12.77
C VAL A 114 13.04 -11.92 -13.86
N ASP A 115 13.53 -12.05 -15.09
CA ASP A 115 13.11 -11.21 -16.21
C ASP A 115 11.60 -11.34 -16.48
N GLU A 116 11.07 -12.56 -16.46
CA GLU A 116 9.63 -12.79 -16.63
C GLU A 116 8.82 -12.23 -15.46
N LEU A 117 9.30 -12.38 -14.22
CA LEU A 117 8.66 -11.78 -13.05
C LEU A 117 8.62 -10.25 -13.16
N LEU A 118 9.75 -9.62 -13.51
CA LEU A 118 9.84 -8.17 -13.67
C LEU A 118 8.90 -7.67 -14.77
N ARG A 119 8.82 -8.39 -15.88
CA ARG A 119 7.89 -8.08 -16.98
C ARG A 119 6.43 -8.15 -16.52
N ASN A 120 6.08 -9.19 -15.76
CA ASN A 120 4.73 -9.36 -15.22
C ASN A 120 4.36 -8.28 -14.19
N VAL A 121 5.28 -7.93 -13.30
CA VAL A 121 5.09 -6.83 -12.34
C VAL A 121 4.94 -5.50 -13.07
N HIS A 122 5.74 -5.25 -14.10
CA HIS A 122 5.65 -4.03 -14.91
C HIS A 122 4.29 -3.91 -15.60
N CYS A 123 3.82 -4.97 -16.25
CA CYS A 123 2.49 -5.00 -16.87
C CYS A 123 1.37 -4.82 -15.83
N GLY A 124 1.48 -5.47 -14.66
CA GLY A 124 0.52 -5.31 -13.56
C GLY A 124 0.46 -3.87 -13.03
N LEU A 125 1.61 -3.23 -12.84
CA LEU A 125 1.69 -1.82 -12.42
C LEU A 125 1.09 -0.87 -13.45
N GLN A 126 1.34 -1.11 -14.74
CA GLN A 126 0.71 -0.33 -15.81
C GLN A 126 -0.81 -0.48 -15.79
N ALA A 127 -1.33 -1.70 -15.64
CA ALA A 127 -2.77 -1.96 -15.55
C ALA A 127 -3.40 -1.27 -14.32
N LEU A 128 -2.77 -1.35 -13.16
CA LEU A 128 -3.22 -0.66 -11.94
C LEU A 128 -3.19 0.87 -12.09
N THR A 129 -2.16 1.40 -12.75
CA THR A 129 -2.07 2.84 -13.02
C THR A 129 -3.18 3.29 -13.95
N ALA A 130 -3.45 2.54 -15.03
CA ALA A 130 -4.54 2.82 -15.96
C ALA A 130 -5.91 2.76 -15.26
N LEU A 131 -6.11 1.76 -14.38
CA LEU A 131 -7.33 1.65 -13.58
C LEU A 131 -7.51 2.85 -12.65
N SER A 132 -6.44 3.27 -11.94
CA SER A 132 -6.48 4.43 -11.05
C SER A 132 -6.84 5.72 -11.79
N VAL A 133 -6.26 5.93 -12.98
CA VAL A 133 -6.64 7.06 -13.85
C VAL A 133 -8.11 6.97 -14.24
N GLY A 134 -8.62 5.80 -14.62
CA GLY A 134 -10.03 5.58 -14.93
C GLY A 134 -10.97 5.86 -13.76
N CYS A 135 -10.60 5.46 -12.54
CA CYS A 135 -11.36 5.78 -11.33
C CYS A 135 -11.44 7.30 -11.08
N ILE A 136 -10.32 8.01 -11.21
CA ILE A 136 -10.27 9.47 -11.04
C ILE A 136 -11.14 10.17 -12.09
N GLN A 137 -11.07 9.73 -13.35
CA GLN A 137 -11.88 10.26 -14.44
C GLN A 137 -13.38 10.05 -14.18
N THR A 138 -13.76 8.82 -13.80
CA THR A 138 -15.17 8.48 -13.52
C THR A 138 -15.71 9.31 -12.35
N TYR A 139 -14.91 9.49 -11.29
CA TYR A 139 -15.28 10.33 -10.15
C TYR A 139 -15.44 11.79 -10.57
N ARG A 140 -14.49 12.32 -11.35
CA ARG A 140 -14.55 13.70 -11.86
C ARG A 140 -15.82 13.93 -12.69
N ASP A 141 -16.10 13.04 -13.62
CA ASP A 141 -17.25 13.17 -14.52
C ASP A 141 -18.57 13.03 -13.74
N GLY A 142 -18.63 12.14 -12.75
CA GLY A 142 -19.78 12.00 -11.86
C GLY A 142 -20.03 13.25 -11.00
N VAL A 143 -18.97 13.84 -10.44
CA VAL A 143 -19.07 15.08 -9.65
C VAL A 143 -19.47 16.26 -10.54
N GLU A 144 -18.91 16.38 -11.74
CA GLU A 144 -19.29 17.43 -12.70
C GLU A 144 -20.78 17.31 -13.07
N SER A 145 -21.24 16.11 -13.43
CA SER A 145 -22.65 15.85 -13.76
C SER A 145 -23.58 16.16 -12.59
N LEU A 146 -23.19 15.79 -11.36
CA LEU A 146 -23.95 16.14 -10.16
C LEU A 146 -24.00 17.67 -9.94
N GLY A 147 -22.89 18.36 -10.19
CA GLY A 147 -22.81 19.83 -10.14
C GLY A 147 -23.78 20.50 -11.11
N GLU A 148 -23.80 20.05 -12.37
CA GLU A 148 -24.75 20.53 -13.38
C GLU A 148 -26.22 20.25 -12.98
N ALA A 149 -26.51 19.05 -12.49
CA ALA A 149 -27.85 18.69 -12.03
C ALA A 149 -28.30 19.54 -10.83
N ALA A 150 -27.41 19.82 -9.88
CA ALA A 150 -27.68 20.67 -8.74
C ALA A 150 -27.94 22.12 -9.19
N ASP A 151 -27.12 22.69 -10.08
CA ASP A 151 -27.34 24.03 -10.63
C ASP A 151 -28.69 24.14 -11.35
N LEU A 152 -29.04 23.14 -12.17
CA LEU A 152 -30.35 23.08 -12.81
C LEU A 152 -31.48 23.02 -11.79
N SER A 153 -31.33 22.24 -10.71
CA SER A 153 -32.32 22.14 -9.64
C SER A 153 -32.54 23.47 -8.91
N ILE A 154 -31.47 24.22 -8.66
CA ILE A 154 -31.52 25.54 -8.01
C ILE A 154 -32.25 26.52 -8.93
N ARG A 155 -31.91 26.56 -10.22
CA ARG A 155 -32.61 27.42 -11.21
C ARG A 155 -34.09 27.06 -11.30
N ALA A 156 -34.42 25.77 -11.34
CA ALA A 156 -35.79 25.29 -11.37
C ALA A 156 -36.56 25.71 -10.11
N MET A 157 -35.92 25.66 -8.94
CA MET A 157 -36.51 26.09 -7.68
C MET A 157 -36.80 27.59 -7.68
N TYR A 158 -35.85 28.43 -8.10
CA TYR A 158 -36.07 29.88 -8.22
C TYR A 158 -37.20 30.21 -9.21
N ALA A 159 -37.25 29.51 -10.35
CA ALA A 159 -38.33 29.67 -11.32
C ALA A 159 -39.70 29.27 -10.71
N LEU A 160 -39.74 28.17 -9.95
CA LEU A 160 -40.96 27.72 -9.27
C LEU A 160 -41.45 28.77 -8.26
N VAL A 161 -40.54 29.32 -7.45
CA VAL A 161 -40.88 30.38 -6.48
C VAL A 161 -41.51 31.59 -7.18
N ALA A 162 -40.92 32.05 -8.28
CA ALA A 162 -41.50 33.15 -9.05
C ALA A 162 -42.92 32.84 -9.56
N ARG A 163 -43.17 31.60 -10.02
CA ARG A 163 -44.51 31.17 -10.44
C ARG A 163 -45.49 31.08 -9.28
N CYS A 164 -45.04 30.67 -8.09
CA CYS A 164 -45.87 30.70 -6.88
C CYS A 164 -46.26 32.13 -6.51
N GLU A 165 -45.34 33.09 -6.62
CA GLU A 165 -45.67 34.50 -6.37
C GLU A 165 -46.66 35.06 -7.40
N GLU A 166 -46.50 34.72 -8.68
CA GLU A 166 -47.45 35.09 -9.73
C GLU A 166 -48.85 34.50 -9.47
N LEU A 167 -48.90 33.22 -9.08
CA LEU A 167 -50.15 32.54 -8.74
C LEU A 167 -50.82 33.20 -7.52
N ASP A 168 -50.06 33.50 -6.47
CA ASP A 168 -50.59 34.17 -5.28
C ASP A 168 -51.22 35.53 -5.64
N ARG A 169 -50.54 36.34 -6.45
CA ARG A 169 -51.08 37.61 -6.98
C ARG A 169 -52.37 37.40 -7.79
N ALA A 170 -52.40 36.37 -8.64
CA ALA A 170 -53.59 36.04 -9.42
C ALA A 170 -54.76 35.54 -8.56
N MET A 171 -54.49 34.99 -7.37
CA MET A 171 -55.49 34.49 -6.43
C MET A 171 -56.06 35.56 -5.48
N GLN A 172 -55.41 36.73 -5.34
CA GLN A 172 -55.89 37.84 -4.50
C GLN A 172 -57.39 38.21 -4.65
N PRO A 173 -58.02 38.23 -5.86
CA PRO A 173 -59.43 38.58 -5.99
C PRO A 173 -60.42 37.45 -5.63
N VAL A 174 -59.96 36.20 -5.48
CA VAL A 174 -60.82 35.03 -5.28
C VAL A 174 -61.70 35.13 -4.01
N PRO A 175 -61.21 35.56 -2.83
CA PRO A 175 -62.05 35.72 -1.64
C PRO A 175 -63.15 36.78 -1.80
N ALA A 176 -62.85 37.88 -2.50
CA ALA A 176 -63.82 38.93 -2.78
C ALA A 176 -64.92 38.43 -3.73
N LEU A 177 -64.54 37.68 -4.77
CA LEU A 177 -65.50 37.03 -5.67
C LEU A 177 -66.38 36.03 -4.91
N ALA A 178 -65.79 35.21 -4.04
CA ALA A 178 -66.55 34.27 -3.20
C ALA A 178 -67.55 34.99 -2.27
N LYS A 179 -67.18 36.15 -1.72
CA LYS A 179 -68.12 36.98 -0.93
C LYS A 179 -69.29 37.47 -1.80
N ARG A 180 -69.02 38.03 -2.98
CA ARG A 180 -70.07 38.50 -3.90
C ARG A 180 -71.06 37.41 -4.27
N ILE A 181 -70.57 36.19 -4.52
CA ILE A 181 -71.43 35.03 -4.82
C ILE A 181 -72.32 34.69 -3.62
N ARG A 182 -71.79 34.70 -2.39
CA ARG A 182 -72.58 34.47 -1.17
C ARG A 182 -73.63 35.55 -0.95
N ASP A 183 -73.28 36.81 -1.17
CA ASP A 183 -74.19 37.93 -1.04
C ASP A 183 -75.34 37.81 -2.07
N MET A 184 -75.01 37.50 -3.33
CA MET A 184 -76.01 37.22 -4.38
C MET A 184 -76.95 36.08 -3.98
N LYS A 185 -76.40 34.96 -3.49
CA LYS A 185 -77.19 33.84 -3.00
C LYS A 185 -78.16 34.28 -1.89
N GLY A 186 -77.68 35.02 -0.89
CA GLY A 186 -78.53 35.53 0.19
C GLY A 186 -79.63 36.48 -0.29
N THR A 187 -79.36 37.31 -1.31
CA THR A 187 -80.40 38.14 -1.93
C THR A 187 -81.46 37.31 -2.65
N LEU A 188 -81.05 36.25 -3.35
CA LEU A 188 -81.97 35.34 -4.03
C LEU A 188 -82.86 34.59 -3.03
N GLU A 189 -82.29 34.10 -1.93
CA GLU A 189 -83.06 33.40 -0.88
C GLU A 189 -84.13 34.31 -0.24
N ARG A 190 -83.81 35.60 -0.04
CA ARG A 190 -84.79 36.59 0.46
C ARG A 190 -85.91 36.85 -0.54
N LEU A 191 -85.58 37.00 -1.83
CA LEU A 191 -86.58 37.17 -2.87
C LEU A 191 -87.49 35.94 -2.96
N GLU A 192 -86.93 34.74 -2.88
CA GLU A 192 -87.71 33.50 -2.86
C GLU A 192 -88.66 33.43 -1.67
N GLY A 193 -88.23 33.85 -0.48
CA GLY A 193 -89.07 33.90 0.72
C GLY A 193 -90.22 34.92 0.66
N LEU A 194 -90.15 35.93 -0.22
CA LEU A 194 -91.23 36.88 -0.46
C LEU A 194 -92.23 36.40 -1.52
N CYS A 195 -91.83 35.42 -2.35
CA CYS A 195 -92.66 34.84 -3.41
C CYS A 195 -93.36 33.54 -2.99
N LYS A 196 -93.16 33.08 -1.75
CA LYS A 196 -93.86 31.96 -1.11
C LYS A 196 -94.97 32.50 -0.21
#